data_AF-G5A6P3-F1
#
_entry.id   AF-G5A6P3-F1
#
_cell.length_a   1.000
_cell.length_b   1.000
_cell.length_c   1.000
_cell.angle_alpha   90.00
_cell.angle_beta   90.00
_cell.angle_gamma   90.00
#
_symmetry.space_group_name_H-M   'P 1'
#
loop_
_entity.id
_entity.type
_entity.pdbx_description
1 polymer ?
#
loop_
_entity_poly.entity_id
_entity_poly.type
_entity_poly.pdbx_seq_one_letter_code
_entity_poly.pdbx_strand_id
1 'polypeptide(L)'
;MTRPRTTGNDRGQRTYTPIPVDYRHKLKVLGKLAKGAEVGAVCDDGKGHLQNFRRSGDATIISADADIYIVLWLNTKRKEGCPVSAKMLELKALEVAADDGISRDVFSASYSWRRRFLRRHKLSIRARTRQGQTTPADAEAAQRDRPKSG
;
A
#
# COMPACT_ATOMS: atom_id res chain seq x y z
N MET A 1 -3.32 -20.70 51.85
CA MET A 1 -4.56 -19.90 51.66
C MET A 1 -5.04 -20.10 50.23
N THR A 2 -6.14 -20.82 50.04
CA THR A 2 -6.69 -21.13 48.71
C THR A 2 -7.56 -19.96 48.24
N ARG A 3 -7.28 -19.41 47.06
CA ARG A 3 -8.05 -18.29 46.49
C ARG A 3 -9.45 -18.78 46.07
N PRO A 4 -10.52 -18.04 46.38
CA PRO A 4 -11.86 -18.45 45.95
C PRO A 4 -11.99 -18.31 44.44
N ARG A 5 -12.71 -19.26 43.83
CA ARG A 5 -13.03 -19.26 42.40
C ARG A 5 -14.27 -18.40 42.18
N THR A 6 -14.09 -17.23 41.59
CA THR A 6 -15.20 -16.35 41.21
C THR A 6 -15.87 -16.92 39.95
N THR A 7 -16.96 -17.66 40.12
CA THR A 7 -17.84 -18.02 39.00
C THR A 7 -18.60 -16.76 38.59
N GLY A 8 -18.09 -16.06 37.57
CA GLY A 8 -18.75 -14.86 37.04
C GLY A 8 -20.06 -15.23 36.35
N ASN A 9 -21.18 -15.11 37.07
CA ASN A 9 -22.52 -15.33 36.52
C ASN A 9 -23.31 -14.04 36.26
N ASP A 10 -22.70 -12.87 36.45
CA ASP A 10 -23.34 -11.59 36.17
C ASP A 10 -23.07 -11.14 34.73
N ARG A 11 -23.70 -11.82 33.77
CA ARG A 11 -23.92 -11.23 32.44
C ARG A 11 -25.36 -10.75 32.37
N GLY A 12 -25.61 -9.58 32.95
CA GLY A 12 -26.84 -8.83 32.66
C GLY A 12 -27.01 -8.75 31.13
N GLN A 13 -28.22 -9.00 30.64
CA GLN A 13 -28.49 -8.99 29.20
C GLN A 13 -28.02 -7.66 28.60
N ARG A 14 -27.04 -7.71 27.68
CA ARG A 14 -26.62 -6.53 26.93
C ARG A 14 -27.74 -6.18 25.95
N THR A 15 -28.56 -5.20 26.30
CA THR A 15 -29.50 -4.60 25.36
C THR A 15 -28.69 -3.78 24.35
N TYR A 16 -28.75 -4.17 23.08
CA TYR A 16 -28.17 -3.37 22.00
C TYR A 16 -29.01 -2.11 21.83
N THR A 17 -28.44 -0.96 22.16
CA THR A 17 -29.01 0.34 21.82
C THR A 17 -28.36 0.81 20.52
N PRO A 18 -29.13 1.00 19.43
CA PRO A 18 -28.58 1.54 18.19
C PRO A 18 -27.99 2.93 18.44
N ILE A 19 -26.74 3.13 18.04
CA ILE A 19 -26.14 4.47 18.06
C ILE A 19 -26.87 5.31 17.00
N PRO A 20 -27.52 6.42 17.37
CA PRO A 20 -28.16 7.29 16.39
C PRO A 20 -27.08 7.96 15.54
N VAL A 21 -26.99 7.57 14.27
CA VAL A 21 -26.10 8.18 13.28
C VAL A 21 -26.81 9.41 12.69
N ASP A 22 -26.13 10.56 12.65
CA ASP A 22 -26.70 11.77 12.04
C ASP A 22 -26.79 11.61 10.51
N TYR A 23 -28.00 11.37 10.02
CA TYR A 23 -28.30 11.20 8.60
C TYR A 23 -28.70 12.51 7.90
N ARG A 24 -28.61 13.68 8.55
CA ARG A 24 -29.02 14.98 7.96
C ARG A 24 -28.45 15.21 6.57
N HIS A 25 -27.19 14.84 6.34
CA HIS A 25 -26.57 15.01 5.04
C HIS A 25 -27.16 14.07 3.97
N LYS A 26 -27.41 12.78 4.30
CA LYS A 26 -27.99 11.83 3.35
C LYS A 26 -29.44 12.20 3.01
N LEU A 27 -30.22 12.64 3.99
CA LEU A 27 -31.60 13.09 3.79
C LEU A 27 -31.68 14.34 2.89
N LYS A 28 -30.74 15.28 3.03
CA LYS A 28 -30.63 16.43 2.12
C LYS A 28 -30.36 16.01 0.67
N VAL A 29 -29.46 15.05 0.45
CA VAL A 29 -29.16 14.53 -0.89
C VAL A 29 -30.37 13.83 -1.50
N LEU A 30 -31.03 12.95 -0.74
CA LEU A 30 -32.25 12.26 -1.19
C LEU A 30 -33.39 13.25 -1.50
N GLY A 31 -33.54 14.31 -0.71
CA GLY A 31 -34.53 15.36 -0.96
C GLY A 31 -34.26 16.16 -2.24
N LYS A 32 -33.00 16.34 -2.63
CA LYS A 32 -32.65 16.96 -3.92
C LYS A 32 -32.96 16.03 -5.09
N LEU A 33 -32.60 14.76 -4.98
CA LEU A 33 -32.87 13.74 -6.01
C LEU A 33 -34.38 13.54 -6.22
N ALA A 34 -35.17 13.52 -5.13
CA ALA A 34 -36.63 13.43 -5.20
C ALA A 34 -37.29 14.65 -5.87
N LYS A 35 -36.60 15.80 -5.92
CA LYS A 35 -37.05 17.03 -6.62
C LYS A 35 -36.60 17.07 -8.09
N GLY A 36 -36.09 15.96 -8.62
CA GLY A 36 -35.69 15.86 -10.03
C GLY A 36 -34.31 16.44 -10.34
N ALA A 37 -33.49 16.73 -9.33
CA ALA A 37 -32.11 17.12 -9.57
C ALA A 37 -31.35 15.95 -10.19
N GLU A 38 -30.69 16.18 -11.33
CA GLU A 38 -29.82 15.18 -11.94
C GLU A 38 -28.65 14.85 -11.00
N VAL A 39 -28.28 13.57 -10.97
CA VAL A 39 -27.21 13.07 -10.08
C VAL A 39 -25.92 13.88 -10.26
N GLY A 40 -25.61 14.29 -11.50
CA GLY A 40 -24.45 15.15 -11.82
C GLY A 40 -24.48 16.49 -11.07
N ALA A 41 -25.58 17.22 -11.14
CA ALA A 41 -25.71 18.53 -10.49
C ALA A 41 -25.68 18.45 -8.95
N VAL A 42 -26.19 17.37 -8.36
CA VAL A 42 -26.12 17.13 -6.90
C VAL A 42 -24.70 16.75 -6.46
N CYS A 43 -23.95 16.05 -7.32
CA CYS A 43 -22.55 15.71 -7.09
C CYS A 43 -21.62 16.94 -7.16
N ASP A 44 -21.93 17.93 -8.01
CA ASP A 44 -21.16 19.17 -8.14
C ASP A 44 -21.31 20.09 -6.91
N ASP A 45 -22.51 20.17 -6.33
CA ASP A 45 -22.79 20.96 -5.13
C ASP A 45 -22.36 20.25 -3.82
N GLY A 46 -22.01 18.96 -3.90
CA GLY A 46 -21.88 18.09 -2.74
C GLY A 46 -20.72 17.12 -2.82
N LYS A 47 -19.53 17.58 -2.42
CA LYS A 47 -18.32 16.81 -2.07
C LYS A 47 -17.48 16.35 -3.27
N GLY A 48 -16.46 17.15 -3.58
CA GLY A 48 -15.37 16.84 -4.52
C GLY A 48 -14.51 15.59 -4.21
N HIS A 49 -14.94 14.69 -3.31
CA HIS A 49 -14.26 13.43 -3.06
C HIS A 49 -14.59 12.36 -4.13
N LEU A 50 -15.74 12.46 -4.82
CA LEU A 50 -16.11 11.57 -5.93
C LEU A 50 -15.36 11.89 -7.24
N GLN A 51 -14.70 13.05 -7.32
CA GLN A 51 -13.84 13.46 -8.44
C GLN A 51 -12.43 12.85 -8.39
N ASN A 52 -12.12 11.95 -7.43
CA ASN A 52 -10.83 11.27 -7.38
C ASN A 52 -10.70 10.11 -8.40
N PHE A 53 -11.48 10.12 -9.48
CA PHE A 53 -11.24 9.24 -10.61
C PHE A 53 -10.12 9.81 -11.48
N ARG A 54 -8.87 9.60 -11.05
CA ARG A 54 -7.71 9.85 -11.90
C ARG A 54 -7.56 8.67 -12.86
N ARG A 55 -7.36 8.91 -14.16
CA ARG A 55 -7.05 7.79 -15.07
C ARG A 55 -5.77 7.12 -14.57
N SER A 56 -5.68 5.81 -14.74
CA SER A 56 -4.46 5.06 -14.43
C SER A 56 -3.31 5.62 -15.26
N GLY A 57 -2.44 6.43 -14.64
CA GLY A 57 -1.36 7.16 -15.33
C GLY A 57 -1.27 8.64 -14.94
N ASP A 58 -2.40 9.29 -14.65
CA ASP A 58 -2.44 10.74 -14.37
C ASP A 58 -1.90 11.15 -12.98
N ALA A 59 -1.53 10.18 -12.16
CA ALA A 59 -1.03 10.39 -10.81
C ALA A 59 0.45 10.01 -10.64
N THR A 60 1.13 9.66 -11.73
CA THR A 60 2.58 9.45 -11.68
C THR A 60 3.29 10.75 -11.94
N ILE A 61 4.10 11.16 -10.96
CA ILE A 61 4.99 12.32 -11.08
C ILE A 61 6.06 12.09 -12.18
N ILE A 62 6.31 10.82 -12.53
CA ILE A 62 7.24 10.37 -13.58
C ILE A 62 6.51 9.98 -14.88
N SER A 63 7.23 9.99 -16.01
CA SER A 63 6.69 9.62 -17.32
C SER A 63 6.23 8.15 -17.37
N ALA A 64 5.35 7.82 -18.33
CA ALA A 64 4.88 6.44 -18.50
C ALA A 64 6.02 5.48 -18.89
N ASP A 65 6.95 5.96 -19.72
CA ASP A 65 8.12 5.19 -20.15
C ASP A 65 9.07 4.94 -18.97
N ALA A 66 9.30 5.94 -18.12
CA ALA A 66 10.01 5.77 -16.85
C ALA A 66 9.35 4.73 -15.93
N ASP A 67 8.02 4.80 -15.78
CA ASP A 67 7.25 3.86 -14.95
C ASP A 67 7.43 2.40 -15.46
N ILE A 68 7.34 2.20 -16.77
CA ILE A 68 7.56 0.89 -17.42
C ILE A 68 9.01 0.42 -17.30
N TYR A 69 9.98 1.33 -17.49
CA TYR A 69 11.39 1.01 -17.37
C TYR A 69 11.75 0.50 -15.97
N ILE A 70 11.20 1.11 -14.91
CA ILE A 70 11.39 0.65 -13.53
C ILE A 70 10.79 -0.75 -13.34
N VAL A 71 9.65 -1.07 -13.96
CA VAL A 71 9.04 -2.40 -13.91
C VAL A 71 9.94 -3.44 -14.59
N LEU A 72 10.47 -3.13 -15.77
CA LEU A 72 11.40 -4.01 -16.50
C LEU A 72 12.66 -4.28 -15.68
N TRP A 73 13.30 -3.23 -15.17
CA TRP A 73 14.48 -3.35 -14.31
C TRP A 73 14.22 -4.26 -13.10
N LEU A 74 13.10 -4.05 -12.40
CA LEU A 74 12.75 -4.82 -11.21
C LEU A 74 12.52 -6.31 -11.55
N ASN A 75 11.88 -6.61 -12.67
CA ASN A 75 11.67 -7.98 -13.13
C ASN A 75 12.98 -8.65 -13.58
N THR A 76 13.86 -7.91 -14.25
CA THR A 76 15.19 -8.39 -14.64
C THR A 76 16.00 -8.77 -13.41
N LYS A 77 16.03 -7.92 -12.37
CA LYS A 77 16.73 -8.23 -11.11
C LYS A 77 16.17 -9.49 -10.43
N ARG A 78 14.85 -9.69 -10.46
CA ARG A 78 14.24 -10.93 -9.95
C ARG A 78 14.61 -12.16 -10.75
N LYS A 79 14.70 -12.04 -12.08
CA LYS A 79 15.13 -13.13 -12.98
C LYS A 79 16.58 -13.51 -12.71
N GLU A 80 17.42 -12.53 -12.38
CA GLU A 80 18.82 -12.72 -11.93
C GLU A 80 18.92 -13.29 -10.51
N GLY A 81 17.81 -13.52 -9.81
CA GLY A 81 17.80 -14.01 -8.43
C GLY A 81 18.14 -12.95 -7.38
N CYS A 82 18.31 -11.69 -7.77
CA CYS A 82 18.58 -10.58 -6.86
C CYS A 82 17.28 -10.05 -6.24
N PRO A 83 17.12 -10.10 -4.90
CA PRO A 83 15.97 -9.52 -4.24
C PRO A 83 16.02 -7.98 -4.33
N VAL A 84 14.93 -7.37 -4.82
CA VAL A 84 14.80 -5.90 -4.87
C VAL A 84 14.16 -5.40 -3.58
N SER A 85 14.93 -4.69 -2.77
CA SER A 85 14.43 -4.06 -1.54
C SER A 85 13.65 -2.77 -1.82
N ALA A 86 12.90 -2.29 -0.82
CA ALA A 86 12.18 -1.02 -0.91
C ALA A 86 13.12 0.17 -1.18
N LYS A 87 14.33 0.13 -0.60
CA LYS A 87 15.32 1.20 -0.78
C LYS A 87 15.96 1.13 -2.17
N MET A 88 16.18 -0.06 -2.71
CA MET A 88 16.70 -0.22 -4.07
C MET A 88 15.71 0.31 -5.10
N LEU A 89 14.41 0.04 -4.92
CA LEU A 89 13.36 0.59 -5.76
C LEU A 89 13.27 2.12 -5.65
N GLU A 90 13.45 2.68 -4.46
CA GLU A 90 13.49 4.12 -4.23
C GLU A 90 14.64 4.78 -4.98
N LEU A 91 15.85 4.26 -4.83
CA LEU A 91 17.05 4.78 -5.50
C LEU A 91 16.91 4.71 -7.02
N LYS A 92 16.45 3.58 -7.56
CA LYS A 92 16.26 3.45 -9.00
C LYS A 92 15.20 4.39 -9.54
N ALA A 93 14.11 4.59 -8.80
CA ALA A 93 13.08 5.55 -9.21
C ALA A 93 13.61 7.00 -9.22
N LEU A 94 14.45 7.37 -8.26
CA LEU A 94 15.07 8.69 -8.23
C LEU A 94 16.09 8.90 -9.35
N GLU A 95 16.85 7.85 -9.70
CA GLU A 95 17.77 7.86 -10.84
C GLU A 95 17.01 8.12 -12.14
N VAL A 96 15.97 7.33 -12.41
CA VAL A 96 15.14 7.46 -13.62
C VAL A 96 14.41 8.82 -13.65
N ALA A 97 13.96 9.32 -12.50
CA ALA A 97 13.35 10.64 -12.43
C ALA A 97 14.37 11.76 -12.75
N ALA A 98 15.62 11.61 -12.33
CA ALA A 98 16.68 12.56 -12.65
C ALA A 98 17.01 12.56 -14.15
N ASP A 99 16.98 11.39 -14.80
CA ASP A 99 17.15 11.26 -16.26
C ASP A 99 16.01 11.97 -17.02
N ASP A 100 14.79 11.97 -16.47
CA ASP A 100 13.63 12.72 -16.96
C ASP A 100 13.66 14.22 -16.57
N GLY A 101 14.72 14.70 -15.90
CA GLY A 101 14.87 16.09 -15.47
C GLY A 101 14.02 16.49 -14.25
N ILE A 102 13.52 15.52 -13.49
CA ILE A 102 12.67 15.75 -12.31
C ILE A 102 13.53 15.81 -11.05
N SER A 103 13.45 16.92 -10.32
CA SER A 103 14.21 17.10 -9.07
C SER A 103 13.65 16.27 -7.91
N ARG A 104 14.49 15.99 -6.91
CA ARG A 104 14.10 15.24 -5.70
C ARG A 104 13.05 15.95 -4.84
N ASP A 105 13.01 17.28 -4.92
CA ASP A 105 12.01 18.09 -4.22
C ASP A 105 10.60 17.87 -4.79
N VAL A 106 10.52 17.59 -6.10
CA VAL A 106 9.28 17.26 -6.80
C VAL A 106 8.96 15.76 -6.67
N PHE A 107 9.97 14.90 -6.80
CA PHE A 107 9.81 13.44 -6.72
C PHE A 107 10.76 12.82 -5.71
N SER A 108 10.21 12.40 -4.58
CA SER A 108 10.97 11.78 -3.48
C SER A 108 10.93 10.24 -3.47
N ALA A 109 10.28 9.61 -4.46
CA ALA A 109 10.01 8.16 -4.46
C ALA A 109 9.45 7.64 -3.11
N SER A 110 8.59 8.44 -2.47
CA SER A 110 8.08 8.20 -1.11
C SER A 110 7.46 6.81 -0.89
N TYR A 111 7.30 6.41 0.37
CA TYR A 111 6.60 5.16 0.72
C TYR A 111 5.23 5.02 0.04
N SER A 112 4.42 6.08 0.07
CA SER A 112 3.10 6.12 -0.56
C SER A 112 3.17 5.93 -2.07
N TRP A 113 4.18 6.52 -2.73
CA TRP A 113 4.42 6.30 -4.15
C TRP A 113 4.83 4.85 -4.43
N ARG A 114 5.85 4.32 -3.73
CA ARG A 114 6.29 2.92 -3.88
C ARG A 114 5.15 1.91 -3.72
N ARG A 115 4.31 2.11 -2.68
CA ARG A 115 3.15 1.25 -2.43
C ARG A 115 2.13 1.31 -3.57
N ARG A 116 1.86 2.50 -4.12
CA ARG A 116 0.95 2.67 -5.27
C ARG A 116 1.54 2.10 -6.56
N PHE A 117 2.82 2.34 -6.82
CA PHE A 117 3.57 1.78 -7.95
C PHE A 117 3.48 0.26 -7.97
N LEU A 118 3.86 -0.39 -6.86
CA LEU A 118 3.80 -1.84 -6.72
C LEU A 118 2.37 -2.37 -6.92
N ARG A 119 1.36 -1.70 -6.35
CA ARG A 119 -0.04 -2.11 -6.51
C ARG A 119 -0.53 -1.97 -7.95
N ARG A 120 -0.19 -0.87 -8.64
CA ARG A 120 -0.57 -0.62 -10.04
C ARG A 120 -0.06 -1.73 -10.95
N HIS A 121 1.20 -2.13 -10.74
CA HIS A 121 1.88 -3.15 -11.55
C HIS A 121 1.74 -4.57 -11.01
N LYS A 122 0.91 -4.79 -9.99
CA LYS A 122 0.69 -6.10 -9.34
C LYS A 122 1.99 -6.76 -8.84
N LEU A 123 2.94 -5.94 -8.37
CA LEU A 123 4.23 -6.35 -7.82
C LEU A 123 4.20 -6.34 -6.29
N SER A 124 5.07 -7.12 -5.66
CA SER A 124 5.31 -7.08 -4.21
C SER A 124 6.80 -7.20 -3.90
N ILE A 125 7.29 -6.49 -2.89
CA ILE A 125 8.64 -6.72 -2.36
C ILE A 125 8.57 -8.01 -1.55
N ARG A 126 9.16 -9.08 -2.08
CA ARG A 126 9.19 -10.38 -1.42
C ARG A 126 10.45 -10.45 -0.57
N ALA A 127 10.27 -10.54 0.74
CA ALA A 127 11.35 -10.96 1.63
C ALA A 127 11.55 -12.48 1.47
N ARG A 128 12.80 -12.95 1.46
CA ARG A 128 13.08 -14.38 1.65
C ARG A 128 12.70 -14.72 3.09
N THR A 129 11.64 -15.49 3.28
CA THR A 129 11.14 -15.86 4.62
C THR A 129 11.42 -17.32 4.99
N ARG A 130 12.13 -18.11 4.16
CA ARG A 130 12.47 -19.51 4.48
C ARG A 130 13.89 -19.94 4.05
N GLN A 131 14.53 -20.71 4.93
CA GLN A 131 15.85 -21.36 4.77
C GLN A 131 15.96 -22.27 3.53
N GLY A 132 14.84 -22.82 3.04
CA GLY A 132 14.83 -23.63 1.81
C GLY A 132 15.05 -22.85 0.51
N GLN A 133 15.22 -21.52 0.59
CA GLN A 133 15.56 -20.69 -0.55
C GLN A 133 17.03 -20.25 -0.56
N THR A 134 17.85 -20.60 0.43
CA THR A 134 19.28 -20.27 0.46
C THR A 134 19.96 -20.97 -0.71
N THR A 135 20.68 -20.23 -1.58
CA THR A 135 21.42 -20.91 -2.65
C THR A 135 22.58 -21.70 -2.04
N PRO A 136 23.06 -22.78 -2.67
CA PRO A 136 24.18 -23.57 -2.13
C PRO A 136 25.41 -22.70 -1.80
N ALA A 137 25.68 -21.68 -2.61
CA ALA A 137 26.77 -20.72 -2.37
C ALA A 137 26.58 -19.88 -1.09
N ASP A 138 25.36 -19.42 -0.81
CA ASP A 138 25.05 -18.68 0.42
C ASP A 138 25.17 -19.59 1.67
N ALA A 139 24.81 -20.87 1.53
CA ALA A 139 24.94 -21.86 2.59
C ALA A 139 26.41 -22.20 2.88
N GLU A 140 27.24 -22.34 1.83
CA GLU A 140 28.68 -22.56 1.97
C GLU A 140 29.39 -21.38 2.64
N ALA A 141 29.00 -20.15 2.32
CA ALA A 141 29.56 -18.96 2.97
C ALA A 141 29.24 -18.93 4.48
N ALA A 142 28.00 -19.24 4.86
CA ALA A 142 27.59 -19.33 6.26
C ALA A 142 28.31 -20.47 7.03
N GLN A 143 28.69 -21.54 6.34
CA GLN A 143 29.40 -22.67 6.92
C GLN A 143 30.88 -22.33 7.21
N ARG A 144 31.48 -21.42 6.45
CA ARG A 144 32.85 -20.92 6.66
C ARG A 144 32.95 -19.95 7.83
N ASP A 145 31.93 -19.13 8.03
CA ASP A 145 31.86 -18.14 9.14
C ASP A 145 31.44 -18.75 10.49
N ARG A 146 31.18 -20.06 10.54
CA ARG A 146 30.87 -20.74 11.81
C ARG A 146 32.17 -20.84 12.63
N PRO A 147 32.28 -20.18 13.80
CA PRO A 147 33.44 -20.35 14.66
C PRO A 147 33.54 -21.81 15.06
N LYS A 148 34.70 -22.44 14.81
CA LYS A 148 35.00 -23.77 15.32
C LYS A 148 35.02 -23.69 16.84
N SER A 149 33.96 -24.17 17.47
CA SER A 149 33.96 -24.48 18.89
C SER A 149 35.01 -25.57 19.13
N GLY A 150 36.15 -25.16 19.68
CA GLY A 150 37.13 -26.06 20.30
C GLY A 150 36.62 -26.54 21.65
#